data_AF-A0A381SML5-F1
#
_entry.id   AF-A0A381SML5-F1
#
_cell.length_a   1.000
_cell.length_b   1.000
_cell.length_c   1.000
_cell.angle_alpha   90.00
_cell.angle_beta   90.00
_cell.angle_gamma   90.00
#
_symmetry.space_group_name_H-M   'P 1'
#
loop_
_entity.id
_entity.type
_entity.pdbx_description
1 polymer ?
#
loop_
_entity_poly.entity_id
_entity_poly.type
_entity_poly.pdbx_seq_one_letter_code
_entity_poly.pdbx_strand_id
1 'polypeptide(L)'
;MPDADPFSTETLEVLRTIPTQTLIDGLWVMGWPMSFIHGAKPLQPGQHMAGRAVTLRFVPHRPDLVADKPKGDQSAEYVAIELCGPEEV
;
A
#
# COMPACT_ATOMS: atom_id res chain seq x y z
N MET A 1 3.48 -4.96 10.98
CA MET A 1 4.74 -4.63 11.67
C MET A 1 4.55 -3.25 12.29
N PRO A 2 3.96 -3.14 13.49
CA PRO A 2 3.64 -1.85 14.11
C PRO A 2 4.88 -1.14 14.71
N ASP A 3 6.03 -1.80 14.75
CA ASP A 3 7.21 -1.36 15.49
C ASP A 3 8.39 -0.88 14.61
N ALA A 4 8.18 -0.67 13.31
CA ALA A 4 9.21 -0.08 12.47
C ALA A 4 9.14 1.45 12.59
N ASP A 5 10.24 2.07 13.00
CA ASP A 5 10.35 3.54 12.99
C ASP A 5 10.02 4.05 11.58
N PRO A 6 9.15 5.06 11.46
CA PRO A 6 8.81 5.62 10.16
C PRO A 6 10.08 6.15 9.49
N PHE A 7 10.35 5.66 8.28
CA PHE A 7 11.48 6.15 7.47
C PHE A 7 11.25 7.60 7.06
N SER A 8 12.35 8.35 6.94
CA SER A 8 12.34 9.79 6.71
C SER A 8 11.64 10.17 5.40
N THR A 9 11.04 11.37 5.37
CA THR A 9 10.47 11.96 4.15
C THR A 9 11.50 12.03 3.02
N GLU A 10 12.75 12.35 3.35
CA GLU A 10 13.87 12.36 2.40
C GLU A 10 14.06 10.99 1.71
N THR A 11 13.98 9.89 2.47
CA THR A 11 14.09 8.53 1.89
C THR A 11 12.97 8.28 0.89
N LEU A 12 11.76 8.72 1.21
CA LEU A 12 10.58 8.55 0.37
C LEU A 12 10.67 9.40 -0.90
N GLU A 13 11.17 10.62 -0.81
CA GLU A 13 11.47 11.47 -1.97
C GLU A 13 12.49 10.82 -2.90
N VAL A 14 13.55 10.22 -2.37
CA VAL A 14 14.52 9.47 -3.18
C VAL A 14 13.85 8.28 -3.86
N LEU A 15 13.08 7.48 -3.12
CA LEU A 15 12.37 6.32 -3.66
C LEU A 15 11.40 6.69 -4.79
N ARG A 16 10.73 7.86 -4.73
CA ARG A 16 9.84 8.35 -5.82
C ARG A 16 10.57 8.51 -7.16
N THR A 17 11.88 8.74 -7.15
CA THR A 17 12.66 8.97 -8.38
C THR A 17 13.22 7.68 -9.00
N ILE A 18 13.23 6.57 -8.25
CA ILE A 18 13.85 5.33 -8.68
C ILE A 18 12.82 4.50 -9.48
N PRO A 19 13.17 3.98 -10.67
CA PRO A 19 12.29 3.06 -11.38
C PRO A 19 11.96 1.82 -10.55
N THR A 20 10.70 1.39 -10.56
CA THR A 20 10.25 0.19 -9.80
C THR A 20 11.03 -1.07 -10.16
N GLN A 21 11.46 -1.22 -11.42
CA GLN A 21 12.32 -2.32 -11.86
C GLN A 21 13.65 -2.35 -11.10
N THR A 22 14.30 -1.21 -10.91
CA THR A 22 15.57 -1.11 -10.18
C THR A 22 15.38 -1.53 -8.71
N LEU A 23 14.25 -1.19 -8.10
CA LEU A 23 13.91 -1.63 -6.74
C LEU A 23 13.68 -3.14 -6.68
N ILE A 24 12.99 -3.73 -7.66
CA ILE A 24 12.77 -5.18 -7.76
C ILE A 24 14.11 -5.92 -7.87
N ASP A 25 15.00 -5.46 -8.76
CA ASP A 25 16.32 -6.07 -8.95
C ASP A 25 17.19 -5.97 -7.69
N GLY A 26 17.18 -4.81 -7.03
CA GLY A 26 17.88 -4.62 -5.75
C GLY A 26 17.34 -5.54 -4.65
N LEU A 27 16.02 -5.66 -4.54
CA LEU A 27 15.37 -6.58 -3.59
C LEU A 27 15.71 -8.05 -3.88
N TRP A 28 15.80 -8.43 -5.16
CA TRP A 28 16.22 -9.77 -5.55
C TRP A 28 17.64 -10.09 -5.06
N VAL A 29 18.59 -9.17 -5.25
CA VAL A 29 19.98 -9.32 -4.73
C VAL A 29 20.00 -9.45 -3.21
N MET A 30 19.07 -8.79 -2.51
CA MET A 30 18.90 -8.89 -1.06
C MET A 30 18.15 -10.15 -0.59
N GLY A 31 17.80 -11.07 -1.50
CA GLY A 31 17.10 -12.32 -1.16
C GLY A 31 15.57 -12.20 -1.12
N TRP A 32 15.00 -11.15 -1.72
CA TRP A 32 13.55 -10.90 -1.79
C TRP A 32 13.03 -10.95 -3.25
N PRO A 33 12.92 -12.16 -3.84
CA PRO A 33 12.65 -12.30 -5.28
C PRO A 33 11.20 -12.01 -5.70
N MET A 34 10.25 -11.97 -4.77
CA MET A 34 8.82 -11.72 -5.05
C MET A 34 8.35 -10.39 -4.42
N SER A 35 8.90 -9.28 -4.90
CA SER A 35 8.71 -7.94 -4.35
C SER A 35 7.68 -7.08 -5.09
N PHE A 36 6.87 -7.67 -5.97
CA PHE A 36 5.89 -6.94 -6.79
C PHE A 36 4.50 -7.59 -6.77
N ILE A 37 3.48 -6.79 -7.07
CA ILE A 37 2.09 -7.24 -7.21
C ILE A 37 1.85 -7.60 -8.68
N HIS A 38 1.63 -8.88 -8.97
CA HIS A 38 1.39 -9.34 -10.33
C HIS A 38 0.09 -8.74 -10.92
N GLY A 39 0.19 -8.22 -12.13
CA GLY A 39 -0.96 -7.67 -12.86
C GLY A 39 -1.38 -6.24 -12.47
N ALA A 40 -0.77 -5.64 -11.44
CA ALA A 40 -0.98 -4.23 -11.10
C ALA A 40 -0.53 -3.32 -12.26
N LYS A 41 -1.38 -2.37 -12.66
CA LYS A 41 -1.12 -1.42 -13.73
C LYS A 41 -1.63 -0.03 -13.33
N PRO A 42 -0.93 1.05 -13.73
CA PRO A 42 -1.45 2.39 -13.51
C PRO A 42 -2.71 2.62 -14.35
N LEU A 43 -3.61 3.48 -13.86
CA LEU A 43 -4.82 3.85 -14.59
C LEU A 43 -4.50 4.74 -15.79
N GLN A 44 -3.43 5.53 -15.71
CA GLN A 44 -2.95 6.40 -16.78
C GLN A 44 -1.43 6.28 -16.97
N PRO A 45 -0.91 6.45 -18.20
CA PRO A 45 0.53 6.50 -18.45
C PRO A 45 1.23 7.61 -17.64
N GLY A 46 2.46 7.35 -17.20
CA GLY A 46 3.29 8.33 -16.46
C GLY A 46 3.01 8.41 -14.95
N GLN A 47 1.97 7.74 -14.46
CA GLN A 47 1.68 7.69 -13.02
C GLN A 47 2.68 6.78 -12.29
N HIS A 48 3.21 7.30 -11.19
CA HIS A 48 4.06 6.58 -10.23
C HIS A 48 3.80 7.16 -8.84
N MET A 49 4.00 6.35 -7.80
CA MET A 49 3.84 6.77 -6.41
C MET A 49 4.78 5.97 -5.51
N ALA A 50 5.17 6.56 -4.39
CA ALA A 50 5.82 5.88 -3.29
C ALA A 50 5.26 6.48 -1.98
N GLY A 51 5.05 5.61 -1.00
CA GLY A 51 4.48 5.96 0.28
C GLY A 51 4.53 4.79 1.26
N ARG A 52 4.11 5.04 2.50
CA ARG A 52 3.91 4.03 3.52
C ARG A 52 2.62 3.28 3.25
N ALA A 53 2.67 1.96 3.26
CA ALA A 53 1.49 1.14 2.98
C ALA A 53 0.45 1.24 4.10
N VAL A 54 -0.75 1.72 3.77
CA VAL A 54 -1.96 1.55 4.59
C VAL A 54 -2.73 0.36 4.03
N THR A 55 -2.65 -0.78 4.71
CA THR A 55 -3.18 -2.03 4.16
C THR A 55 -4.66 -2.21 4.47
N LEU A 56 -5.48 -2.35 3.44
CA LEU A 56 -6.88 -2.74 3.55
C LEU A 56 -7.10 -4.14 2.98
N ARG A 57 -7.82 -5.00 3.71
CA ARG A 57 -8.12 -6.37 3.28
C ARG A 57 -9.61 -6.53 2.98
N PHE A 58 -9.92 -6.79 1.73
CA PHE A 58 -11.24 -7.24 1.33
C PHE A 58 -11.39 -8.75 1.48
N VAL A 59 -12.59 -9.16 1.85
CA VAL A 59 -13.03 -10.56 1.84
C VAL A 59 -14.31 -10.66 1.00
N PRO A 60 -14.60 -11.83 0.39
CA PRO A 60 -15.82 -12.01 -0.39
C PRO A 60 -17.07 -11.61 0.37
N HIS A 61 -18.06 -11.08 -0.36
CA HIS A 61 -19.33 -10.67 0.23
C HIS A 61 -20.02 -11.88 0.89
N ARG A 62 -20.40 -11.69 2.17
CA ARG A 62 -21.03 -12.68 3.04
C ARG A 62 -22.41 -12.15 3.44
N PRO A 63 -23.50 -12.46 2.70
CA PRO A 63 -24.85 -11.95 2.99
C PRO A 63 -25.32 -12.25 4.42
N ASP A 64 -24.89 -13.39 4.95
CA ASP A 64 -25.20 -13.88 6.29
C ASP A 64 -24.54 -13.08 7.42
N LEU A 65 -23.44 -12.38 7.15
CA LEU A 65 -22.71 -11.57 8.14
C LEU A 65 -22.82 -10.06 7.90
N VAL A 66 -23.69 -9.60 6.98
CA VAL A 66 -23.78 -8.18 6.64
C VAL A 66 -24.19 -7.33 7.85
N ALA A 67 -25.03 -7.87 8.73
CA ALA A 67 -25.52 -7.16 9.91
C ALA A 67 -24.41 -6.89 10.94
N ASP A 68 -23.42 -7.78 11.04
CA ASP A 68 -22.34 -7.73 12.03
C ASP A 68 -21.20 -6.80 11.61
N LYS A 69 -21.18 -6.38 10.34
CA LYS A 69 -20.13 -5.48 9.83
C LYS A 69 -20.25 -4.09 10.44
N PRO A 70 -19.12 -3.47 10.84
CA PRO A 70 -19.07 -2.04 11.13
C PRO A 70 -19.65 -1.23 9.95
N LYS A 71 -20.47 -0.24 10.27
CA LYS A 71 -21.23 0.53 9.27
C LYS A 71 -20.76 1.99 9.22
N GLY A 72 -21.00 2.63 8.08
CA GLY A 72 -20.73 4.05 7.90
C GLY A 72 -19.25 4.39 8.07
N ASP A 73 -18.99 5.40 8.88
CA ASP A 73 -17.65 5.90 9.25
C ASP A 73 -16.77 4.86 9.95
N GLN A 74 -17.38 3.85 10.58
CA GLN A 74 -16.66 2.76 11.24
C GLN A 74 -16.34 1.59 10.29
N SER A 75 -16.77 1.64 9.03
CA SER A 75 -16.39 0.62 8.05
C SER A 75 -14.87 0.60 7.84
N ALA A 76 -14.33 -0.58 7.51
CA ALA A 76 -12.88 -0.76 7.38
C ALA A 76 -12.28 0.15 6.30
N GLU A 77 -13.06 0.45 5.27
CA GLU A 77 -12.71 1.36 4.18
C GLU A 77 -12.53 2.79 4.68
N TYR A 78 -13.50 3.33 5.43
CA TYR A 78 -13.40 4.69 5.98
C TYR A 78 -12.29 4.81 7.01
N VAL A 79 -12.15 3.81 7.89
CA VAL A 79 -11.05 3.77 8.85
C VAL A 79 -9.70 3.77 8.14
N ALA A 80 -9.55 3.00 7.04
CA ALA A 80 -8.31 3.02 6.26
C ALA A 80 -8.04 4.39 5.61
N ILE A 81 -9.09 5.06 5.09
CA ILE A 81 -8.96 6.39 4.50
C ILE A 81 -8.50 7.42 5.55
N GLU A 82 -9.05 7.38 6.76
CA GLU A 82 -8.67 8.29 7.86
C GLU A 82 -7.22 8.06 8.34
N LEU A 83 -6.64 6.89 8.05
CA LEU A 83 -5.22 6.61 8.32
C LEU A 83 -4.28 7.15 7.22
N CYS A 84 -4.80 7.54 6.06
CA CYS A 84 -3.98 8.02 4.94
C CYS A 84 -3.67 9.52 5.06
N GLY A 85 -2.38 9.85 5.17
CA GLY A 85 -1.86 11.21 5.01
C GLY A 85 -1.18 11.43 3.65
N PRO A 86 -0.41 12.52 3.48
CA PRO A 86 0.27 12.85 2.22
C PRO A 86 1.34 11.83 1.79
N GLU A 87 1.81 10.98 2.70
CA GLU A 87 2.97 10.12 2.50
C GLU A 87 2.59 8.63 2.60
N GLU A 88 1.29 8.34 2.57
CA GLU A 88 0.68 7.01 2.65
C GLU A 88 0.15 6.56 1.27
N VAL A 89 0.16 5.26 1.02
CA VAL A 89 -0.36 4.59 -0.19
C VAL A 89 -1.16 3.34 0.13
#